data_AF-A0A7S0WXB0-F1
#
_entry.id   AF-A0A7S0WXB0-F1
#
_cell.length_a   1.000
_cell.length_b   1.000
_cell.length_c   1.000
_cell.angle_alpha   90.00
_cell.angle_beta   90.00
_cell.angle_gamma   90.00
#
_symmetry.space_group_name_H-M   'P 1'
#
loop_
_entity.id
_entity.type
_entity.pdbx_description
1 polymer ?
#
loop_
_entity_poly.entity_id
_entity_poly.type
_entity_poly.pdbx_seq_one_letter_code
_entity_poly.pdbx_strand_id
1 'polypeptide(L)'
;NTVAAAPAALSAIESSLSDRQMKMLNLTNTWLQTFIPHVLSKIDRVGYGLLDTEQLAAALRKDPGMPKSRRLCAVPFMGKDVPTTASEFSHPDVVLGLTILAYRYEGMRESDFVTAIKAMIDQMSFQPGKYHERKSSIEFAAWVRMAGGKVNGVPLPEDSPMLAAAPPVLKEYEDIWALNMVDLKDQDHFKVLYPMLRKQPLFLRWYLFDFVFPITQEYQTQKLSASGQEIGGDLVFGRRMGFSGTPSDLIPVEFRPCQFEEGDDGKII
;
A
#
# COMPACT_ATOMS: atom_id res chain seq x y z
N ASN A 1 25.79 14.22 10.64
CA ASN A 1 26.22 15.33 9.76
C ASN A 1 25.03 16.18 9.36
N THR A 2 24.53 17.01 10.27
CA THR A 2 23.55 18.05 9.97
C THR A 2 24.34 19.29 9.52
N VAL A 3 24.50 19.45 8.21
CA VAL A 3 24.93 20.74 7.66
C VAL A 3 23.78 21.70 7.92
N ALA A 4 23.96 22.64 8.85
CA ALA A 4 23.00 23.70 9.09
C ALA A 4 22.75 24.41 7.75
N ALA A 5 21.50 24.40 7.28
CA ALA A 5 21.13 25.12 6.08
C ALA A 5 21.56 26.59 6.24
N ALA A 6 22.20 27.16 5.22
CA ALA A 6 22.58 28.57 5.25
C ALA A 6 21.33 29.40 5.60
N PRO A 7 21.38 30.32 6.58
CA PRO A 7 20.20 31.06 7.06
C PRO A 7 19.41 31.76 5.94
N ALA A 8 20.11 32.17 4.87
CA ALA A 8 19.52 32.74 3.67
C ALA A 8 18.61 31.76 2.90
N ALA A 9 18.95 30.46 2.86
CA ALA A 9 18.15 29.45 2.19
C ALA A 9 16.86 29.15 2.95
N LEU A 10 16.92 29.10 4.30
CA LEU A 10 15.72 28.94 5.14
C LEU A 10 14.75 30.11 4.97
N SER A 11 15.26 31.35 5.02
CA SER A 11 14.42 32.54 4.82
C SER A 11 13.81 32.62 3.42
N ALA A 12 14.55 32.20 2.38
CA ALA A 12 14.02 32.12 1.02
C ALA A 12 12.92 31.05 0.87
N ILE A 13 13.08 29.90 1.55
CA ILE A 13 12.09 28.82 1.55
C ILE A 13 10.80 29.27 2.26
N GLU A 14 10.92 29.87 3.45
CA GLU A 14 9.78 30.34 4.24
C GLU A 14 8.98 31.44 3.54
N SER A 15 9.65 32.32 2.79
CA SER A 15 8.98 33.40 2.04
C SER A 15 8.37 32.95 0.71
N SER A 16 8.86 31.85 0.13
CA SER A 16 8.49 31.44 -1.24
C SER A 16 7.58 30.20 -1.30
N LEU A 17 7.57 29.35 -0.28
CA LEU A 17 6.80 28.10 -0.28
C LEU A 17 5.54 28.19 0.59
N SER A 18 4.44 27.66 0.07
CA SER A 18 3.25 27.38 0.87
C SER A 18 3.50 26.26 1.88
N ASP A 19 2.67 26.20 2.94
CA ASP A 19 2.67 25.13 3.94
C ASP A 19 2.61 23.73 3.30
N ARG A 20 1.77 23.55 2.27
CA ARG A 20 1.69 22.27 1.54
C ARG A 20 3.01 21.92 0.86
N GLN A 21 3.66 22.88 0.19
CA GLN A 21 4.93 22.64 -0.48
C GLN A 21 6.05 22.32 0.52
N MET A 22 6.09 23.02 1.65
CA MET A 22 7.05 22.71 2.73
C MET A 22 6.85 21.29 3.29
N LYS A 23 5.59 20.89 3.55
CA LYS A 23 5.26 19.52 3.98
C LYS A 23 5.68 18.48 2.95
N MET A 24 5.42 18.72 1.66
CA MET A 24 5.85 17.81 0.59
C MET A 24 7.38 17.71 0.49
N LEU A 25 8.11 18.82 0.68
CA LEU A 25 9.57 18.84 0.65
C LEU A 25 10.16 18.05 1.83
N ASN A 26 9.62 18.26 3.03
CA ASN A 26 10.02 17.51 4.22
C ASN A 26 9.73 16.02 4.06
N LEU A 27 8.52 15.66 3.59
CA LEU A 27 8.16 14.27 3.32
C LEU A 27 9.10 13.64 2.29
N THR A 28 9.42 14.34 1.21
CA THR A 28 10.37 13.88 0.19
C THR A 28 11.76 13.65 0.79
N ASN A 29 12.23 14.56 1.63
CA ASN A 29 13.51 14.40 2.33
C ASN A 29 13.51 13.16 3.23
N THR A 30 12.46 12.97 4.04
CA THR A 30 12.31 11.79 4.91
C THR A 30 12.24 10.50 4.10
N TRP A 31 11.53 10.48 2.98
CA TRP A 31 11.49 9.31 2.10
C TRP A 31 12.87 8.98 1.54
N LEU A 32 13.58 9.97 1.00
CA LEU A 32 14.91 9.76 0.40
C LEU A 32 15.96 9.31 1.44
N GLN A 33 15.94 9.88 2.64
CA GLN A 33 16.97 9.64 3.66
C GLN A 33 16.66 8.46 4.59
N THR A 34 15.38 8.13 4.79
CA THR A 34 14.96 7.16 5.82
C THR A 34 14.13 6.04 5.24
N PHE A 35 12.99 6.33 4.62
CA PHE A 35 12.03 5.28 4.25
C PHE A 35 12.50 4.45 3.05
N ILE A 36 13.05 5.06 2.00
CA ILE A 36 13.57 4.33 0.84
C ILE A 36 14.70 3.38 1.25
N PRO A 37 15.76 3.83 1.97
CA PRO A 37 16.79 2.91 2.46
C PRO A 37 16.23 1.80 3.35
N HIS A 38 15.30 2.13 4.25
CA HIS A 38 14.67 1.13 5.12
C HIS A 38 13.91 0.07 4.31
N VAL A 39 13.02 0.50 3.42
CA VAL A 39 12.16 -0.38 2.61
C VAL A 39 12.99 -1.24 1.66
N LEU A 40 13.97 -0.66 0.97
CA LEU A 40 14.87 -1.39 0.06
C LEU A 40 15.82 -2.35 0.78
N SER A 41 16.10 -2.15 2.07
CA SER A 41 16.92 -3.08 2.85
C SER A 41 16.18 -4.37 3.21
N LYS A 42 14.85 -4.42 3.07
CA LYS A 42 14.04 -5.60 3.40
C LYS A 42 14.07 -6.60 2.25
N ILE A 43 14.08 -7.87 2.61
CA ILE A 43 14.06 -8.99 1.65
C ILE A 43 12.60 -9.42 1.44
N ASP A 44 12.16 -9.36 0.18
CA ASP A 44 10.86 -9.84 -0.28
C ASP A 44 10.71 -11.34 0.02
N ARG A 45 9.50 -11.77 0.41
CA ARG A 45 9.16 -13.13 0.87
C ARG A 45 9.89 -13.60 2.13
N VAL A 46 10.66 -12.75 2.82
CA VAL A 46 11.32 -13.08 4.10
C VAL A 46 10.95 -12.09 5.20
N GLY A 47 11.04 -10.79 4.91
CA GLY A 47 10.62 -9.74 5.85
C GLY A 47 9.23 -9.20 5.55
N TYR A 48 8.80 -9.24 4.29
CA TYR A 48 7.51 -8.76 3.84
C TYR A 48 7.09 -9.47 2.55
N GLY A 49 5.83 -9.29 2.15
CA GLY A 49 5.31 -9.75 0.87
C GLY A 49 3.79 -9.67 0.82
N LEU A 50 3.18 -10.11 -0.27
CA LEU A 50 1.75 -10.30 -0.39
C LEU A 50 1.35 -11.69 0.10
N LEU A 51 0.14 -11.82 0.65
CA LEU A 51 -0.47 -13.15 0.80
C LEU A 51 -0.70 -13.73 -0.59
N ASP A 52 -0.12 -14.89 -0.88
CA ASP A 52 -0.42 -15.57 -2.15
C ASP A 52 -1.88 -16.07 -2.22
N THR A 53 -2.29 -16.64 -3.34
CA THR A 53 -3.68 -17.09 -3.55
C THR A 53 -4.13 -18.11 -2.50
N GLU A 54 -3.28 -19.06 -2.12
CA GLU A 54 -3.61 -20.11 -1.16
C GLU A 54 -3.63 -19.57 0.27
N GLN A 55 -2.64 -18.76 0.62
CA GLN A 55 -2.52 -18.08 1.91
C GLN A 55 -3.69 -17.14 2.15
N LEU A 56 -4.07 -16.34 1.14
CA LEU A 56 -5.23 -15.46 1.22
C LEU A 56 -6.52 -16.25 1.42
N ALA A 57 -6.73 -17.31 0.64
CA ALA A 57 -7.91 -18.16 0.78
C ALA A 57 -7.97 -18.83 2.16
N ALA A 58 -6.85 -19.33 2.67
CA ALA A 58 -6.76 -19.90 4.02
C ALA A 58 -7.05 -18.87 5.11
N ALA A 59 -6.52 -17.66 4.96
CA ALA A 59 -6.71 -16.61 5.94
C ALA A 59 -8.17 -16.10 5.96
N LEU A 60 -8.83 -16.00 4.79
CA LEU A 60 -10.24 -15.66 4.68
C LEU A 60 -11.18 -16.74 5.21
N ARG A 61 -10.81 -18.04 5.11
CA ARG A 61 -11.57 -19.13 5.76
C ARG A 61 -11.53 -19.01 7.28
N LYS A 62 -10.39 -18.59 7.84
CA LYS A 62 -10.22 -18.43 9.29
C LYS A 62 -10.87 -17.15 9.81
N ASP A 63 -10.72 -16.06 9.06
CA ASP A 63 -11.30 -14.75 9.39
C ASP A 63 -11.94 -14.12 8.14
N PRO A 64 -13.26 -14.34 7.94
CA PRO A 64 -14.01 -13.72 6.85
C PRO A 64 -14.00 -12.18 6.91
N GLY A 65 -13.81 -11.61 8.11
CA GLY A 65 -13.78 -10.18 8.41
C GLY A 65 -12.41 -9.53 8.24
N MET A 66 -11.39 -10.27 7.78
CA MET A 66 -10.01 -9.79 7.66
C MET A 66 -9.92 -8.39 7.03
N PRO A 67 -9.15 -7.45 7.60
CA PRO A 67 -8.99 -6.10 7.05
C PRO A 67 -8.56 -6.10 5.57
N LYS A 68 -9.07 -5.14 4.79
CA LYS A 68 -8.69 -4.97 3.38
C LYS A 68 -7.20 -4.65 3.22
N SER A 69 -6.61 -3.92 4.18
CA SER A 69 -5.17 -3.64 4.25
C SER A 69 -4.36 -4.95 4.22
N ARG A 70 -4.69 -5.91 5.07
CA ARG A 70 -4.04 -7.23 5.07
C ARG A 70 -4.18 -8.00 3.76
N ARG A 71 -5.34 -7.88 3.11
CA ARG A 71 -5.62 -8.59 1.85
C ARG A 71 -4.79 -8.01 0.71
N LEU A 72 -4.66 -6.68 0.64
CA LEU A 72 -4.18 -5.96 -0.54
C LEU A 72 -2.82 -5.26 -0.37
N CYS A 73 -2.32 -5.09 0.85
CA CYS A 73 -1.03 -4.47 1.13
C CYS A 73 0.01 -5.50 1.58
N ALA A 74 1.28 -5.11 1.58
CA ALA A 74 2.35 -5.95 2.09
C ALA A 74 2.16 -6.27 3.58
N VAL A 75 2.30 -7.55 3.93
CA VAL A 75 2.26 -8.05 5.29
C VAL A 75 3.66 -8.47 5.77
N PRO A 76 3.95 -8.45 7.07
CA PRO A 76 5.22 -8.94 7.61
C PRO A 76 5.30 -10.47 7.52
N PHE A 77 6.52 -10.97 7.29
CA PHE A 77 6.82 -12.40 7.23
C PHE A 77 7.66 -12.81 8.46
N MET A 78 7.38 -14.00 8.99
CA MET A 78 8.15 -14.59 10.12
C MET A 78 9.39 -15.33 9.64
N GLY A 79 9.41 -15.69 8.37
CA GLY A 79 10.47 -16.44 7.72
C GLY A 79 10.19 -16.55 6.23
N LYS A 80 11.01 -17.32 5.54
CA LYS A 80 10.88 -17.52 4.10
C LYS A 80 9.49 -18.07 3.75
N ASP A 81 8.74 -17.34 2.94
CA ASP A 81 7.41 -17.68 2.44
C ASP A 81 6.33 -17.91 3.52
N VAL A 82 6.61 -17.50 4.76
CA VAL A 82 5.70 -17.66 5.90
C VAL A 82 5.24 -16.30 6.39
N PRO A 83 4.04 -15.82 5.98
CA PRO A 83 3.49 -14.58 6.51
C PRO A 83 3.17 -14.73 8.00
N THR A 84 3.22 -13.62 8.72
CA THR A 84 2.63 -13.53 10.08
C THR A 84 1.15 -13.88 10.04
N THR A 85 0.54 -14.26 11.17
CA THR A 85 -0.87 -14.66 11.22
C THR A 85 -1.83 -13.48 11.11
N ALA A 86 -1.55 -12.38 11.81
CA ALA A 86 -2.42 -11.21 11.90
C ALA A 86 -1.68 -9.86 11.89
N SER A 87 -0.34 -9.85 11.96
CA SER A 87 0.42 -8.61 12.08
C SER A 87 0.38 -7.76 10.80
N GLU A 88 0.31 -6.44 10.96
CA GLU A 88 0.44 -5.44 9.90
C GLU A 88 1.54 -4.45 10.26
N PHE A 89 2.11 -3.77 9.26
CA PHE A 89 3.07 -2.70 9.53
C PHE A 89 2.34 -1.47 10.08
N SER A 90 2.89 -0.85 11.12
CA SER A 90 2.28 0.30 11.80
C SER A 90 2.50 1.62 11.07
N HIS A 91 3.61 1.78 10.36
CA HIS A 91 3.97 3.04 9.72
C HIS A 91 3.41 3.11 8.28
N PRO A 92 2.53 4.08 7.96
CA PRO A 92 1.86 4.13 6.66
C PRO A 92 2.82 4.25 5.48
N ASP A 93 3.84 5.11 5.56
CA ASP A 93 4.84 5.24 4.50
C ASP A 93 5.63 3.94 4.24
N VAL A 94 5.96 3.19 5.30
CA VAL A 94 6.65 1.89 5.14
C VAL A 94 5.72 0.87 4.49
N VAL A 95 4.44 0.83 4.87
CA VAL A 95 3.43 -0.02 4.21
C VAL A 95 3.33 0.30 2.73
N LEU A 96 3.24 1.58 2.36
CA LEU A 96 3.16 2.02 0.96
C LEU A 96 4.38 1.55 0.17
N GLY A 97 5.58 1.81 0.71
CA GLY A 97 6.83 1.43 0.06
C GLY A 97 6.96 -0.08 -0.14
N LEU A 98 6.74 -0.87 0.92
CA LEU A 98 6.80 -2.33 0.85
C LEU A 98 5.71 -2.90 -0.06
N THR A 99 4.51 -2.31 -0.08
CA THR A 99 3.43 -2.75 -0.98
C THR A 99 3.80 -2.52 -2.44
N ILE A 100 4.34 -1.34 -2.78
CA ILE A 100 4.82 -1.06 -4.15
C ILE A 100 5.88 -2.08 -4.57
N LEU A 101 6.84 -2.38 -3.69
CA LEU A 101 7.88 -3.37 -3.98
C LEU A 101 7.32 -4.78 -4.11
N ALA A 102 6.43 -5.20 -3.22
CA ALA A 102 5.84 -6.54 -3.25
C ALA A 102 5.07 -6.77 -4.56
N TYR A 103 4.24 -5.82 -4.99
CA TYR A 103 3.58 -5.92 -6.30
C TYR A 103 4.57 -5.86 -7.46
N ARG A 104 5.70 -5.15 -7.32
CA ARG A 104 6.73 -5.12 -8.36
C ARG A 104 7.47 -6.46 -8.50
N TYR A 105 7.75 -7.14 -7.40
CA TYR A 105 8.45 -8.43 -7.38
C TYR A 105 7.53 -9.61 -7.64
N GLU A 106 6.39 -9.69 -6.95
CA GLU A 106 5.45 -10.81 -6.97
C GLU A 106 4.43 -10.69 -8.11
N GLY A 107 4.04 -9.46 -8.45
CA GLY A 107 2.95 -9.17 -9.39
C GLY A 107 1.57 -9.34 -8.76
N MET A 108 0.54 -9.04 -9.54
CA MET A 108 -0.85 -9.23 -9.09
C MET A 108 -1.20 -10.73 -9.03
N ARG A 109 -2.10 -11.07 -8.10
CA ARG A 109 -2.82 -12.34 -8.09
C ARG A 109 -3.87 -12.35 -9.20
N GLU A 110 -4.29 -13.53 -9.63
CA GLU A 110 -5.32 -13.68 -10.66
C GLU A 110 -6.65 -13.02 -10.28
N SER A 111 -7.10 -13.21 -9.03
CA SER A 111 -8.32 -12.60 -8.49
C SER A 111 -8.26 -11.07 -8.52
N ASP A 112 -7.10 -10.51 -8.19
CA ASP A 112 -6.87 -9.08 -8.15
C ASP A 112 -6.83 -8.51 -9.57
N PHE A 113 -6.17 -9.22 -10.48
CA PHE A 113 -6.11 -8.87 -11.89
C PHE A 113 -7.51 -8.81 -12.50
N VAL A 114 -8.35 -9.82 -12.23
CA VAL A 114 -9.73 -9.84 -12.72
C VAL A 114 -10.53 -8.67 -12.17
N THR A 115 -10.37 -8.36 -10.88
CA THR A 115 -11.05 -7.23 -10.24
C THR A 115 -10.59 -5.89 -10.83
N ALA A 116 -9.30 -5.74 -11.07
CA ALA A 116 -8.70 -4.53 -11.61
C ALA A 116 -9.17 -4.24 -13.04
N ILE A 117 -9.15 -5.23 -13.93
CA ILE A 117 -9.62 -5.05 -15.31
C ILE A 117 -11.12 -4.74 -15.34
N LYS A 118 -11.94 -5.41 -14.51
CA LYS A 118 -13.37 -5.08 -14.37
C LYS A 118 -13.58 -3.64 -13.93
N ALA A 119 -12.87 -3.20 -12.89
CA ALA A 119 -12.94 -1.81 -12.43
C ALA A 119 -12.55 -0.82 -13.54
N MET A 120 -11.59 -1.18 -14.39
CA MET A 120 -11.17 -0.36 -15.53
C MET A 120 -12.27 -0.27 -16.62
N ILE A 121 -12.92 -1.40 -16.93
CA ILE A 121 -14.05 -1.46 -17.86
C ILE A 121 -15.22 -0.62 -17.31
N ASP A 122 -15.51 -0.73 -16.02
CA ASP A 122 -16.55 0.05 -15.36
C ASP A 122 -16.23 1.55 -15.42
N GLN A 123 -15.01 1.97 -15.08
CA GLN A 123 -14.56 3.36 -15.20
C GLN A 123 -14.67 3.89 -16.64
N MET A 124 -14.27 3.08 -17.62
CA MET A 124 -14.40 3.42 -19.04
C MET A 124 -15.87 3.63 -19.43
N SER A 125 -16.81 2.85 -18.88
CA SER A 125 -18.23 2.95 -19.22
C SER A 125 -18.82 4.33 -18.92
N PHE A 126 -18.35 4.98 -17.84
CA PHE A 126 -18.76 6.33 -17.42
C PHE A 126 -18.05 7.47 -18.17
N GLN A 127 -17.00 7.19 -18.94
CA GLN A 127 -16.26 8.23 -19.67
C GLN A 127 -16.99 8.63 -20.97
N PRO A 128 -17.03 9.94 -21.30
CA PRO A 128 -17.66 10.41 -22.52
C PRO A 128 -16.85 10.04 -23.77
N GLY A 129 -17.51 10.05 -24.93
CA GLY A 129 -16.87 9.79 -26.23
C GLY A 129 -16.91 8.33 -26.69
N LYS A 130 -16.31 8.06 -27.85
CA LYS A 130 -16.22 6.71 -28.43
C LYS A 130 -15.27 5.85 -27.60
N TYR A 131 -15.50 4.54 -27.55
CA TYR A 131 -14.70 3.63 -26.71
C TYR A 131 -13.19 3.76 -26.89
N HIS A 132 -12.69 3.87 -28.12
CA HIS A 132 -11.24 3.98 -28.38
C HIS A 132 -10.63 5.36 -28.06
N GLU A 133 -11.45 6.40 -27.88
CA GLU A 133 -11.01 7.76 -27.54
C GLU A 133 -11.06 8.00 -26.02
N ARG A 134 -11.65 7.07 -25.24
CA ARG A 134 -11.78 7.19 -23.79
C ARG A 134 -10.43 7.00 -23.10
N LYS A 135 -10.21 7.75 -22.02
CA LYS A 135 -8.97 7.74 -21.23
C LYS A 135 -8.56 6.31 -20.85
N SER A 136 -9.47 5.51 -20.30
CA SER A 136 -9.14 4.13 -19.89
C SER A 136 -8.72 3.24 -21.06
N SER A 137 -9.34 3.37 -22.24
CA SER A 137 -8.92 2.60 -23.42
C SER A 137 -7.53 2.99 -23.91
N ILE A 138 -7.22 4.30 -23.87
CA ILE A 138 -5.90 4.82 -24.24
C ILE A 138 -4.84 4.36 -23.24
N GLU A 139 -5.13 4.41 -21.94
CA GLU A 139 -4.24 3.93 -20.89
C GLU A 139 -3.99 2.43 -21.01
N PHE A 140 -5.04 1.63 -21.21
CA PHE A 140 -4.93 0.19 -21.43
C PHE A 140 -4.05 -0.12 -22.65
N ALA A 141 -4.31 0.53 -23.79
CA ALA A 141 -3.53 0.36 -25.00
C ALA A 141 -2.06 0.77 -24.79
N ALA A 142 -1.79 1.86 -24.07
CA ALA A 142 -0.44 2.28 -23.73
C ALA A 142 0.27 1.24 -22.85
N TRP A 143 -0.41 0.63 -21.88
CA TRP A 143 0.18 -0.39 -21.01
C TRP A 143 0.48 -1.68 -21.76
N VAL A 144 -0.43 -2.12 -22.64
CA VAL A 144 -0.20 -3.24 -23.57
C VAL A 144 0.99 -2.93 -24.49
N ARG A 145 1.07 -1.71 -25.02
CA ARG A 145 2.19 -1.26 -25.85
C ARG A 145 3.52 -1.30 -25.11
N MET A 146 3.55 -0.87 -23.85
CA MET A 146 4.72 -0.94 -22.98
C MET A 146 5.10 -2.38 -22.58
N ALA A 147 4.16 -3.32 -22.66
CA ALA A 147 4.39 -4.74 -22.44
C ALA A 147 4.79 -5.50 -23.73
N GLY A 148 4.90 -4.81 -24.88
CA GLY A 148 5.28 -5.42 -26.16
C GLY A 148 4.11 -5.94 -26.99
N GLY A 149 2.87 -5.55 -26.67
CA GLY A 149 1.68 -5.85 -27.48
C GLY A 149 1.18 -4.64 -28.27
N LYS A 150 0.11 -4.85 -29.04
CA LYS A 150 -0.60 -3.80 -29.76
C LYS A 150 -2.10 -4.02 -29.68
N VAL A 151 -2.82 -2.99 -29.23
CA VAL A 151 -4.29 -3.01 -29.18
C VAL A 151 -4.86 -2.51 -30.50
N ASN A 152 -5.81 -3.25 -31.05
CA ASN A 152 -6.45 -2.89 -32.30
C ASN A 152 -7.46 -1.75 -32.17
N GLY A 153 -7.41 -0.81 -33.12
CA GLY A 153 -8.37 0.29 -33.24
C GLY A 153 -8.23 1.43 -32.22
N VAL A 154 -7.19 1.43 -31.37
CA VAL A 154 -6.92 2.53 -30.43
C VAL A 154 -5.73 3.35 -30.94
N PRO A 155 -5.93 4.63 -31.29
CA PRO A 155 -4.84 5.50 -31.73
C PRO A 155 -3.97 5.87 -30.53
N LEU A 156 -2.69 5.46 -30.58
CA LEU A 156 -1.69 5.89 -29.61
C LEU A 156 -0.78 6.95 -30.26
N PRO A 157 -0.44 8.04 -29.55
CA PRO A 157 0.53 9.01 -30.04
C PRO A 157 1.93 8.40 -29.97
N GLU A 158 2.39 7.80 -31.07
CA GLU A 158 3.71 7.13 -31.15
C GLU A 158 4.88 8.08 -30.82
N ASP A 159 4.70 9.39 -31.05
CA ASP A 159 5.67 10.43 -30.73
C ASP A 159 5.81 10.74 -29.23
N SER A 160 5.00 10.11 -28.37
CA SER A 160 5.10 10.31 -26.92
C SER A 160 6.44 9.76 -26.39
N PRO A 161 7.21 10.54 -25.59
CA PRO A 161 8.48 10.09 -25.01
C PRO A 161 8.35 8.79 -24.20
N MET A 162 7.18 8.55 -23.59
CA MET A 162 6.91 7.33 -22.85
C MET A 162 6.81 6.11 -23.77
N LEU A 163 6.14 6.25 -24.92
CA LEU A 163 5.96 5.17 -25.90
C LEU A 163 7.19 4.97 -26.78
N ALA A 164 8.04 5.99 -26.93
CA ALA A 164 9.33 5.87 -27.61
C ALA A 164 10.27 4.86 -26.92
N ALA A 165 10.15 4.69 -25.59
CA ALA A 165 10.91 3.70 -24.82
C ALA A 165 10.24 2.31 -24.81
N ALA A 166 9.12 2.11 -25.52
CA ALA A 166 8.40 0.85 -25.51
C ALA A 166 9.16 -0.23 -26.31
N PRO A 167 9.18 -1.49 -25.82
CA PRO A 167 9.83 -2.60 -26.53
C PRO A 167 9.19 -2.84 -27.91
N PRO A 168 9.85 -3.54 -28.85
CA PRO A 168 9.23 -3.93 -30.10
C PRO A 168 7.97 -4.77 -29.84
N VAL A 169 6.97 -4.65 -30.73
CA VAL A 169 5.76 -5.48 -30.66
C VAL A 169 6.15 -6.92 -30.96
N LEU A 170 5.77 -7.84 -30.08
CA LEU A 170 5.98 -9.27 -30.24
C LEU A 170 4.89 -9.83 -31.15
N LYS A 171 5.27 -10.73 -32.06
CA LYS A 171 4.34 -11.33 -33.04
C LYS A 171 3.11 -11.99 -32.40
N GLU A 172 3.31 -12.60 -31.23
CA GLU A 172 2.25 -13.23 -30.44
C GLU A 172 1.24 -12.23 -29.83
N TYR A 173 1.56 -10.94 -29.82
CA TYR A 173 0.74 -9.87 -29.23
C TYR A 173 0.44 -8.73 -30.21
N GLU A 174 0.44 -9.00 -31.52
CA GLU A 174 0.13 -8.01 -32.55
C GLU A 174 -1.36 -7.61 -32.58
N ASP A 175 -2.24 -8.49 -32.13
CA ASP A 175 -3.69 -8.32 -32.13
C ASP A 175 -4.27 -8.54 -30.74
N ILE A 176 -4.15 -7.54 -29.88
CA ILE A 176 -4.78 -7.52 -28.56
C ILE A 176 -6.14 -6.81 -28.65
N TRP A 177 -7.15 -7.42 -28.03
CA TRP A 177 -8.50 -6.87 -27.94
C TRP A 177 -8.53 -5.48 -27.30
N ALA A 178 -9.39 -4.61 -27.82
CA ALA A 178 -9.71 -3.35 -27.17
C ALA A 178 -10.37 -3.60 -25.80
N LEU A 179 -10.17 -2.68 -24.85
CA LEU A 179 -10.64 -2.83 -23.46
C LEU A 179 -12.13 -3.19 -23.36
N ASN A 180 -12.98 -2.61 -24.22
CA ASN A 180 -14.43 -2.89 -24.26
C ASN A 180 -14.80 -4.29 -24.76
N MET A 181 -13.88 -5.01 -25.39
CA MET A 181 -14.06 -6.37 -25.91
C MET A 181 -13.42 -7.42 -25.00
N VAL A 182 -12.69 -7.01 -23.96
CA VAL A 182 -12.03 -7.93 -23.04
C VAL A 182 -13.09 -8.63 -22.16
N ASP A 183 -13.32 -9.91 -22.44
CA ASP A 183 -13.95 -10.83 -21.49
C ASP A 183 -12.89 -11.63 -20.73
N LEU A 184 -12.98 -11.67 -19.40
CA LEU A 184 -12.06 -12.41 -18.53
C LEU A 184 -12.60 -13.79 -18.12
N LYS A 185 -13.85 -14.10 -18.49
CA LYS A 185 -14.38 -15.46 -18.41
C LYS A 185 -13.82 -16.32 -19.54
N ASP A 186 -13.46 -15.68 -20.64
CA ASP A 186 -12.73 -16.30 -21.75
C ASP A 186 -11.29 -16.61 -21.32
N GLN A 187 -10.92 -17.89 -21.41
CA GLN A 187 -9.60 -18.37 -21.03
C GLN A 187 -8.51 -17.89 -21.98
N ASP A 188 -8.82 -17.65 -23.25
CA ASP A 188 -7.82 -17.23 -24.24
C ASP A 188 -7.42 -15.78 -23.98
N HIS A 189 -8.40 -14.91 -23.71
CA HIS A 189 -8.13 -13.54 -23.28
C HIS A 189 -7.31 -13.51 -21.99
N PHE A 190 -7.71 -14.31 -20.98
CA PHE A 190 -7.04 -14.32 -19.69
C PHE A 190 -5.59 -14.79 -19.78
N LYS A 191 -5.33 -15.89 -20.50
CA LYS A 191 -3.99 -16.46 -20.68
C LYS A 191 -3.02 -15.52 -21.39
N VAL A 192 -3.52 -14.63 -22.25
CA VAL A 192 -2.70 -13.61 -22.92
C VAL A 192 -2.48 -12.39 -22.01
N LEU A 193 -3.56 -11.83 -21.47
CA LEU A 193 -3.50 -10.54 -20.76
C LEU A 193 -2.87 -10.64 -19.38
N TYR A 194 -3.14 -11.71 -18.63
CA TYR A 194 -2.64 -11.85 -17.27
C TYR A 194 -1.10 -11.86 -17.19
N PRO A 195 -0.36 -12.76 -17.87
CA PRO A 195 1.10 -12.76 -17.79
C PRO A 195 1.73 -11.46 -18.34
N MET A 196 1.11 -10.86 -19.36
CA MET A 196 1.55 -9.61 -19.96
C MET A 196 1.47 -8.43 -18.97
N LEU A 197 0.34 -8.30 -18.27
CA LEU A 197 0.03 -7.09 -17.50
C LEU A 197 0.28 -7.24 -15.99
N ARG A 198 0.29 -8.44 -15.42
CA ARG A 198 0.37 -8.64 -13.95
C ARG A 198 1.60 -8.03 -13.26
N LYS A 199 2.68 -7.79 -14.01
CA LYS A 199 3.91 -7.12 -13.53
C LYS A 199 4.22 -5.82 -14.28
N GLN A 200 3.30 -5.34 -15.12
CA GLN A 200 3.48 -4.14 -15.92
C GLN A 200 3.45 -2.91 -14.99
N PRO A 201 4.53 -2.08 -14.94
CA PRO A 201 4.67 -1.04 -13.93
C PRO A 201 3.59 0.04 -13.90
N LEU A 202 3.09 0.46 -15.07
CA LEU A 202 2.11 1.54 -15.18
C LEU A 202 0.71 1.07 -14.74
N PHE A 203 0.36 -0.16 -15.07
CA PHE A 203 -0.87 -0.83 -14.65
C PHE A 203 -0.84 -1.09 -13.15
N LEU A 204 0.28 -1.60 -12.62
CA LEU A 204 0.48 -1.72 -11.17
C LEU A 204 0.36 -0.37 -10.46
N ARG A 205 0.96 0.69 -11.04
CA ARG A 205 0.84 2.05 -10.48
C ARG A 205 -0.61 2.50 -10.41
N TRP A 206 -1.36 2.35 -11.50
CA TRP A 206 -2.80 2.68 -11.51
C TRP A 206 -3.56 1.83 -10.48
N TYR A 207 -3.37 0.51 -10.48
CA TYR A 207 -4.05 -0.38 -9.54
C TYR A 207 -3.76 0.00 -8.08
N LEU A 208 -2.52 0.34 -7.76
CA LEU A 208 -2.16 0.73 -6.40
C LEU A 208 -2.71 2.11 -6.01
N PHE A 209 -2.54 3.13 -6.85
CA PHE A 209 -2.86 4.51 -6.49
C PHE A 209 -4.33 4.87 -6.68
N ASP A 210 -5.01 4.30 -7.66
CA ASP A 210 -6.40 4.62 -7.98
C ASP A 210 -7.38 3.62 -7.34
N PHE A 211 -6.92 2.45 -6.88
CA PHE A 211 -7.78 1.42 -6.29
C PHE A 211 -7.33 0.97 -4.89
N VAL A 212 -6.14 0.39 -4.72
CA VAL A 212 -5.73 -0.22 -3.44
C VAL A 212 -5.49 0.79 -2.32
N PHE A 213 -4.70 1.83 -2.55
CA PHE A 213 -4.37 2.80 -1.50
C PHE A 213 -5.58 3.63 -1.06
N PRO A 214 -6.47 4.10 -1.95
CA PRO A 214 -7.69 4.79 -1.51
C PRO A 214 -8.56 3.97 -0.56
N ILE A 215 -8.67 2.65 -0.75
CA ILE A 215 -9.52 1.79 0.09
C ILE A 215 -8.82 1.20 1.32
N THR A 216 -7.50 1.29 1.40
CA THR A 216 -6.73 0.74 2.55
C THR A 216 -6.11 1.83 3.42
N GLN A 217 -5.88 3.03 2.88
CA GLN A 217 -5.29 4.16 3.57
C GLN A 217 -6.34 5.25 3.83
N GLU A 218 -7.50 4.84 4.36
CA GLU A 218 -8.52 5.79 4.79
C GLU A 218 -7.94 6.70 5.88
N TYR A 219 -7.83 7.99 5.56
CA TYR A 219 -7.33 8.99 6.49
C TYR A 219 -8.50 9.67 7.18
N GLN A 220 -8.47 9.68 8.51
CA GLN A 220 -9.35 10.49 9.33
C GLN A 220 -8.54 11.63 9.95
N THR A 221 -9.04 12.87 9.82
CA THR A 221 -8.41 14.07 10.39
C THR A 221 -8.28 13.98 11.91
N GLN A 222 -9.23 13.31 12.56
CA GLN A 222 -9.19 12.98 13.97
C GLN A 222 -9.24 11.47 14.12
N LYS A 223 -8.24 10.91 14.79
CA LYS A 223 -8.21 9.50 15.16
C LYS A 223 -8.56 9.41 16.64
N LEU A 224 -9.61 8.68 16.97
CA LEU A 224 -9.85 8.26 18.34
C LEU A 224 -8.82 7.17 18.63
N SER A 225 -7.85 7.49 19.48
CA SER A 225 -6.94 6.50 20.04
C SER A 225 -7.54 6.03 21.36
N ALA A 226 -7.50 4.72 21.59
CA ALA A 226 -7.82 4.14 22.89
C ALA A 226 -6.58 3.38 23.38
N SER A 227 -5.95 3.85 24.44
CA SER A 227 -4.89 3.13 25.14
C SER A 227 -5.49 2.30 26.28
N GLY A 228 -4.88 1.16 26.61
CA GLY A 228 -5.21 0.43 27.84
C GLY A 228 -5.03 1.29 29.11
N GLN A 229 -4.23 2.35 29.03
CA GLN A 229 -4.09 3.33 30.10
C GLN A 229 -5.36 4.16 30.32
N GLU A 230 -6.13 4.44 29.27
CA GLU A 230 -7.37 5.22 29.35
C GLU A 230 -8.51 4.47 30.03
N ILE A 231 -8.45 3.13 30.05
CA ILE A 231 -9.34 2.29 30.87
C ILE A 231 -9.15 2.62 32.36
N GLY A 232 -7.94 3.01 32.77
CA GLY A 232 -7.67 3.48 34.12
C GLY A 232 -7.97 4.95 34.37
N GLY A 233 -8.22 5.73 33.33
CA GLY A 233 -8.52 7.15 33.42
C GLY A 233 -9.93 7.46 33.91
N ASP A 234 -10.18 8.72 34.26
CA ASP A 234 -11.49 9.21 34.72
C ASP A 234 -12.56 9.22 33.61
N LEU A 235 -12.13 9.07 32.36
CA LEU A 235 -12.99 9.24 31.17
C LEU A 235 -14.08 8.18 31.07
N VAL A 236 -13.78 6.93 31.45
CA VAL A 236 -14.66 5.77 31.21
C VAL A 236 -15.33 5.29 32.50
N PHE A 237 -14.64 5.33 33.65
CA PHE A 237 -15.13 4.76 34.90
C PHE A 237 -14.94 5.70 36.10
N GLY A 238 -16.03 5.99 36.82
CA GLY A 238 -15.99 6.84 38.02
C GLY A 238 -15.37 6.17 39.25
N ARG A 239 -15.25 4.84 39.28
CA ARG A 239 -14.67 4.09 40.41
C ARG A 239 -13.85 2.93 39.87
N ARG A 240 -12.64 2.77 40.41
CA ARG A 240 -11.62 1.88 39.88
C ARG A 240 -10.92 1.13 41.02
N MET A 241 -10.61 -0.13 40.79
CA MET A 241 -9.76 -0.95 41.66
C MET A 241 -8.84 -1.76 40.73
N GLY A 242 -7.57 -1.87 41.09
CA GLY A 242 -6.56 -2.55 40.28
C GLY A 242 -5.49 -3.16 41.18
N PHE A 243 -4.86 -4.23 40.69
CA PHE A 243 -3.76 -4.91 41.34
C PHE A 243 -2.62 -5.05 40.33
N SER A 244 -1.39 -4.75 40.75
CA SER A 244 -0.19 -4.93 39.92
C SER A 244 0.65 -6.06 40.51
N GLY A 245 0.96 -7.07 39.70
CA GLY A 245 1.86 -8.16 40.10
C GLY A 245 3.34 -7.80 40.01
N THR A 246 3.69 -6.61 39.55
CA THR A 246 5.05 -6.07 39.53
C THR A 246 5.11 -4.83 40.43
N PRO A 247 6.12 -4.71 41.32
CA PRO A 247 6.29 -3.57 42.20
C PRO A 247 6.85 -2.37 41.40
N SER A 248 6.04 -1.82 40.51
CA SER A 248 6.43 -0.71 39.64
C SER A 248 5.31 0.31 39.51
N ASP A 249 5.66 1.59 39.49
CA ASP A 249 4.73 2.70 39.26
C ASP A 249 4.31 2.86 37.78
N LEU A 250 4.47 1.81 36.97
CA LEU A 250 3.99 1.72 35.58
C LEU A 250 2.47 1.48 35.50
N ILE A 251 1.74 1.97 36.50
CA ILE A 251 0.28 2.06 36.52
C ILE A 251 -0.16 3.40 35.90
N PRO A 252 -1.41 3.50 35.38
CA PRO A 252 -1.95 4.77 34.92
C PRO A 252 -1.80 5.86 35.99
N VAL A 253 -1.63 7.11 35.55
CA VAL A 253 -1.33 8.25 36.44
C VAL A 253 -2.43 8.41 37.50
N GLU A 254 -3.66 8.08 37.12
CA GLU A 254 -4.87 8.17 37.92
C GLU A 254 -4.95 7.09 39.02
N PHE A 255 -4.16 6.00 38.92
CA PHE A 255 -4.05 4.97 39.95
C PHE A 255 -2.92 5.23 40.95
N ARG A 256 -2.11 6.27 40.74
CA ARG A 256 -0.98 6.57 41.62
C ARG A 256 -1.45 7.24 42.93
N PRO A 257 -0.76 7.00 44.06
CA PRO A 257 0.42 6.14 44.22
C PRO A 257 0.09 4.64 44.33
N CYS A 258 0.98 3.78 43.83
CA CYS A 258 0.87 2.34 44.05
C CYS A 258 1.08 2.03 45.55
N GLN A 259 0.16 1.27 46.15
CA GLN A 259 0.31 0.79 47.52
C GLN A 259 0.95 -0.59 47.47
N PHE A 260 2.21 -0.67 47.90
CA PHE A 260 2.94 -1.93 47.97
C PHE A 260 2.54 -2.71 49.22
N GLU A 261 2.36 -4.02 49.06
CA GLU A 261 2.17 -4.92 50.20
C GLU A 261 3.48 -5.02 51.01
N GLU A 262 3.36 -5.05 52.33
CA GLU A 262 4.51 -5.09 53.22
C GLU A 262 5.21 -6.44 53.12
N GLY A 263 6.41 -6.47 52.54
CA GLY A 263 7.23 -7.68 52.38
C GLY A 263 7.46 -8.15 50.94
N ASP A 264 6.83 -7.52 49.94
CA ASP A 264 6.93 -7.92 48.53
C ASP A 264 8.21 -7.45 47.83
N ASP A 265 8.72 -6.27 48.19
CA ASP A 265 10.04 -5.84 47.75
C ASP A 265 11.03 -6.47 48.72
N GLY A 266 11.69 -7.55 48.30
CA GLY A 266 12.66 -8.31 49.08
C GLY A 266 13.78 -7.43 49.63
N LYS A 267 13.50 -6.72 50.72
CA LYS A 267 14.48 -6.01 51.52
C LYS A 267 15.37 -7.09 52.11
N ILE A 268 16.59 -7.18 51.57
CA ILE A 268 17.67 -7.86 52.25
C ILE A 268 17.86 -7.13 53.58
N ILE A 269 17.52 -7.81 54.67
CA ILE A 269 17.84 -7.40 56.05
C ILE A 269 19.33 -7.64 56.27
#